data_AF-A0A9W4SYR9-F1
#
_entry.id   AF-A0A9W4SYR9-F1
#
_cell.length_a   1.000
_cell.length_b   1.000
_cell.length_c   1.000
_cell.angle_alpha   90.00
_cell.angle_beta   90.00
_cell.angle_gamma   90.00
#
_symmetry.space_group_name_H-M   'P 1'
#
loop_
_entity.id
_entity.type
_entity.pdbx_description
1 polymer ?
#
loop_
_entity_poly.entity_id
_entity_poly.type
_entity_poly.pdbx_seq_one_letter_code
_entity_poly.pdbx_strand_id
1 'polypeptide(L)' 'MQDDIDTKALAYAWRRKEGLHLDGYNEELSLAFEYSGNQHYQIVPFFHLQGQMNLDAQICRDWKKKALCYREG' A
#
# COMPACT_ATOMS: atom_id res chain seq x y z
N MET A 1 -26.94 -7.01 3.88
CA MET A 1 -25.87 -7.72 4.63
C MET A 1 -24.94 -8.46 3.68
N GLN A 2 -25.46 -9.20 2.69
CA GLN A 2 -24.65 -9.80 1.61
C GLN A 2 -24.01 -8.73 0.70
N ASP A 3 -24.77 -7.70 0.30
CA ASP A 3 -24.26 -6.61 -0.57
C ASP A 3 -23.09 -5.81 0.04
N ASP A 4 -23.06 -5.67 1.37
CA ASP A 4 -22.01 -4.94 2.08
C ASP A 4 -20.70 -5.75 2.18
N ILE A 5 -20.82 -7.09 2.27
CA ILE A 5 -19.68 -8.01 2.23
C ILE A 5 -19.02 -7.98 0.85
N ASP A 6 -19.83 -8.05 -0.20
CA ASP A 6 -19.33 -8.01 -1.58
C ASP A 6 -18.66 -6.66 -1.89
N THR A 7 -19.21 -5.56 -1.36
CA THR A 7 -18.63 -4.22 -1.51
C THR A 7 -17.26 -4.11 -0.82
N LYS A 8 -17.11 -4.62 0.40
CA LYS A 8 -15.82 -4.62 1.11
C LYS A 8 -14.78 -5.52 0.45
N ALA A 9 -15.19 -6.69 -0.05
CA ALA A 9 -14.33 -7.60 -0.77
C ALA A 9 -13.81 -6.98 -2.08
N LEU A 10 -14.67 -6.30 -2.83
CA LEU A 10 -14.29 -5.56 -4.04
C LEU A 10 -13.34 -4.41 -3.73
N ALA A 11 -13.61 -3.63 -2.68
CA ALA A 11 -12.72 -2.55 -2.24
C ALA A 11 -11.33 -3.08 -1.85
N TYR A 12 -11.27 -4.22 -1.15
CA TYR A 12 -10.01 -4.86 -0.80
C TYR A 12 -9.23 -5.35 -2.03
N ALA A 13 -9.91 -6.03 -2.96
CA ALA A 13 -9.31 -6.51 -4.20
C ALA A 13 -8.76 -5.36 -5.06
N TRP A 14 -9.50 -4.24 -5.12
CA TRP A 14 -9.08 -3.03 -5.81
C TRP A 14 -7.85 -2.39 -5.14
N ARG A 15 -7.87 -2.20 -3.82
CA ARG A 15 -6.71 -1.68 -3.06
C ARG A 15 -5.48 -2.56 -3.29
N ARG A 16 -5.63 -3.89 -3.33
CA ARG A 16 -4.52 -4.81 -3.61
C ARG A 16 -3.99 -4.64 -5.04
N LYS A 17 -4.87 -4.48 -6.04
CA LYS A 17 -4.49 -4.24 -7.44
C LYS A 17 -3.71 -2.94 -7.63
N GLU A 18 -4.06 -1.91 -6.86
CA GLU A 18 -3.38 -0.61 -6.85
C GLU A 18 -2.07 -0.59 -6.04
N GLY A 19 -1.68 -1.73 -5.44
CA GLY A 19 -0.48 -1.83 -4.60
C GLY A 19 -0.62 -1.12 -3.25
N LEU A 20 -1.84 -0.94 -2.74
CA LEU A 20 -2.15 -0.24 -1.49
C LEU A 20 -2.29 -1.18 -0.28
N HIS A 21 -1.78 -2.40 -0.39
CA HIS A 21 -1.73 -3.36 0.72
C HIS A 21 -0.62 -2.99 1.71
N LEU A 22 -0.87 -3.28 2.99
CA LEU A 22 0.07 -3.14 4.12
C LEU A 22 0.45 -4.53 4.61
N ASP A 23 1.64 -4.69 5.20
CA ASP A 23 2.15 -6.01 5.61
C ASP A 23 1.34 -6.64 6.75
N GLY A 24 0.74 -5.81 7.61
CA GLY A 24 -0.13 -6.28 8.66
C GLY A 24 -0.91 -5.18 9.37
N TYR A 25 -1.90 -5.61 10.15
CA TYR A 25 -2.70 -4.77 11.03
C TYR A 25 -2.91 -5.49 12.35
N ASN A 26 -2.69 -4.77 13.45
CA ASN A 26 -3.02 -5.22 14.79
C ASN A 26 -4.35 -4.56 15.20
N GLU A 27 -5.41 -5.38 15.36
CA GLU A 27 -6.75 -4.90 15.69
C GLU A 27 -6.83 -4.28 17.09
N GLU A 28 -6.14 -4.87 18.07
CA GLU A 28 -6.14 -4.41 19.47
C GLU A 28 -5.52 -3.02 19.60
N LEU A 29 -4.41 -2.78 18.92
CA LEU A 29 -3.70 -1.50 18.91
C LEU A 29 -4.24 -0.53 17.85
N SER A 30 -5.14 -1.00 16.99
CA SER A 30 -5.56 -0.29 15.78
C SER A 30 -4.37 0.26 14.98
N LEU A 31 -3.35 -0.58 14.78
CA LEU A 31 -2.06 -0.18 14.21
C LEU A 31 -1.73 -1.02 12.99
N ALA A 32 -1.60 -0.36 11.84
CA ALA A 32 -1.04 -0.98 10.65
C ALA A 32 0.48 -0.79 10.59
N PHE A 33 1.19 -1.75 9.98
CA PHE A 33 2.63 -1.66 9.76
C PHE A 33 3.02 -2.16 8.37
N GLU A 34 4.11 -1.59 7.85
CA GLU A 34 4.73 -1.96 6.59
C GLU A 34 6.25 -1.82 6.75
N TYR A 35 7.00 -2.83 6.30
CA TYR A 35 8.45 -2.84 6.28
C TYR A 35 8.95 -2.36 4.91
N SER A 36 9.46 -1.13 4.87
CA SER A 36 10.01 -0.55 3.66
C SER A 36 11.43 -1.04 3.39
N GLY A 37 11.61 -1.90 2.39
CA GLY A 37 12.93 -2.32 1.91
C GLY A 37 13.68 -1.23 1.15
N ASN A 38 14.93 -1.49 0.76
CA ASN A 38 15.80 -0.53 0.05
C ASN A 38 15.16 0.07 -1.22
N GLN A 39 14.28 -0.66 -1.87
CA GLN A 39 13.57 -0.20 -3.06
C GLN A 39 12.70 1.05 -2.83
N HIS A 40 12.30 1.33 -1.59
CA HIS A 40 11.49 2.52 -1.27
C HIS A 40 12.33 3.81 -1.17
N TYR A 41 13.65 3.70 -1.07
CA TYR A 41 14.54 4.83 -0.80
C TYR A 41 15.53 5.10 -1.91
N GLN A 42 15.87 4.07 -2.69
CA GLN A 42 16.90 4.15 -3.72
C GLN A 42 16.60 3.25 -4.92
N ILE A 43 17.20 3.59 -6.05
CA ILE A 43 17.10 2.81 -7.28
C ILE A 43 17.83 1.49 -7.09
N VAL A 44 17.05 0.44 -6.88
CA VAL A 44 17.49 -0.95 -6.96
C VAL A 44 17.19 -1.49 -8.36
N PRO A 45 18.19 -1.90 -9.17
CA PRO A 45 18.00 -2.29 -10.58
C PRO A 45 16.95 -3.37 -10.81
N PHE A 46 16.84 -4.34 -9.90
CA PHE A 46 15.85 -5.41 -9.99
C PHE A 46 14.41 -4.90 -9.91
N PHE A 47 14.15 -3.86 -9.10
CA PHE A 47 12.81 -3.31 -8.89
C PHE A 47 12.50 -2.11 -9.80
N HIS A 48 13.53 -1.42 -10.28
CA HIS A 48 13.41 -0.14 -11.00
C HIS A 48 14.01 -0.23 -12.41
N LEU A 49 13.41 -1.04 -13.27
CA LEU A 49 13.85 -1.17 -14.66
C LEU A 49 13.88 0.18 -15.41
N GLN A 50 13.00 1.12 -15.04
CA GLN A 50 12.96 2.48 -15.60
C GLN A 50 13.59 3.52 -14.65
N GLY A 51 14.45 3.07 -13.74
CA GLY A 51 15.24 3.91 -12.83
C GLY A 51 14.37 4.84 -11.99
N GLN A 52 14.69 6.14 -12.03
CA GLN A 52 14.07 7.18 -11.20
C GLN A 52 12.55 7.24 -11.36
N MET A 53 12.02 7.04 -12.58
CA MET A 53 10.57 7.10 -12.81
C MET A 53 9.83 6.02 -12.00
N ASN A 54 10.40 4.82 -11.86
CA ASN A 54 9.80 3.77 -11.06
C ASN A 54 9.89 4.08 -9.57
N LEU A 55 11.01 4.66 -9.13
CA LEU A 55 11.21 5.05 -7.73
C LEU A 55 10.23 6.17 -7.33
N ASP A 56 10.07 7.19 -8.17
CA ASP A 56 9.12 8.29 -7.94
C ASP A 56 7.68 7.78 -7.88
N ALA A 57 7.32 6.86 -8.78
CA ALA A 57 6.00 6.22 -8.75
C ALA A 57 5.80 5.38 -7.47
N GLN A 58 6.84 4.70 -6.98
CA GLN A 58 6.80 3.95 -5.72
C GLN A 58 6.62 4.89 -4.53
N ILE A 59 7.41 5.97 -4.45
CA ILE A 59 7.29 7.01 -3.42
C ILE A 59 5.88 7.60 -3.41
N CYS A 60 5.31 7.93 -4.58
CA CYS A 60 3.95 8.46 -4.67
C CYS A 60 2.89 7.48 -4.12
N ARG A 61 3.02 6.18 -4.43
CA ARG A 61 2.13 5.15 -3.88
C ARG A 61 2.27 5.01 -2.36
N ASP A 62 3.49 5.10 -1.83
CA ASP A 62 3.75 5.01 -0.39
C ASP A 62 3.11 6.20 0.36
N TRP A 63 3.20 7.41 -0.20
CA TRP A 63 2.50 8.59 0.33
C TRP A 63 0.99 8.40 0.33
N LYS A 64 0.43 7.90 -0.79
CA LYS A 64 -1.00 7.62 -0.90
C LYS A 64 -1.44 6.57 0.14
N LYS A 65 -0.66 5.50 0.34
CA LYS A 65 -0.92 4.49 1.37
C LYS A 65 -0.95 5.10 2.77
N LYS A 66 0.08 5.87 3.14
CA LYS A 66 0.15 6.54 4.44
C LYS A 66 -1.05 7.46 4.66
N ALA A 67 -1.38 8.30 3.67
CA ALA A 67 -2.52 9.20 3.76
C ALA A 67 -3.86 8.46 3.91
N LEU A 68 -4.04 7.33 3.21
CA LEU A 68 -5.22 6.49 3.36
C LEU A 68 -5.27 5.81 4.72
N CYS A 69 -4.15 5.31 5.25
CA CYS A 69 -4.10 4.74 6.60
C CYS A 69 -4.59 5.78 7.62
N TYR A 70 -3.98 6.96 7.66
CA TYR A 70 -4.39 8.02 8.60
C TYR A 70 -5.85 8.46 8.47
N ARG A 71 -6.42 8.39 7.28
CA ARG A 71 -7.82 8.78 7.06
C ARG A 71 -8.82 7.72 7.53
N GLU A 72 -8.42 6.45 7.48
CA GLU A 72 -9.32 5.31 7.67
C GLU A 72 -9.05 4.55 8.99
N GLY A 73 -7.92 4.81 9.67
CA GLY A 73 -7.51 4.18 10.95
C GLY A 73 -6.04 4.39 11.26
#